data_AF-A0A352BDI6-F1
#
_entry.id   AF-A0A352BDI6-F1
#
_cell.length_a   1.000
_cell.length_b   1.000
_cell.length_c   1.000
_cell.angle_alpha   90.00
_cell.angle_beta   90.00
_cell.angle_gamma   90.00
#
_symmetry.space_group_name_H-M   'P 1'
#
loop_
_entity.id
_entity.type
_entity.pdbx_description
1 polymer ?
#
loop_
_entity_poly.entity_id
_entity_poly.type
_entity_poly.pdbx_seq_one_letter_code
_entity_poly.pdbx_strand_id
1 'polypeptide(L)'
;MKVAIVHDWLTNYGGAETFVELLLTIYPDADIYTLVYDKKKMKGHFEGLNIHTSRLQKLPMASKIYTKLLKFMPKAFESFDLSGYDLVICSSSS
;
A
#
# COMPACT_ATOMS: atom_id res chain seq x y z
N MET A 1 -11.46 -5.03 -16.15
CA MET A 1 -11.79 -5.14 -14.72
C MET A 1 -10.75 -4.35 -13.97
N LYS A 2 -11.14 -3.29 -13.26
CA LYS A 2 -10.25 -2.45 -12.47
C LYS A 2 -10.09 -3.05 -11.08
N VAL A 3 -8.85 -3.32 -10.69
CA VAL A 3 -8.53 -3.97 -9.41
C VAL A 3 -7.70 -3.02 -8.56
N ALA A 4 -8.09 -2.84 -7.30
CA ALA A 4 -7.30 -2.14 -6.29
C ALA A 4 -6.77 -3.13 -5.27
N ILE A 5 -5.45 -3.11 -5.03
CA ILE A 5 -4.81 -3.85 -3.94
C ILE A 5 -4.53 -2.88 -2.80
N VAL A 6 -5.19 -3.08 -1.67
CA VAL A 6 -5.01 -2.26 -0.48
C VAL A 6 -4.07 -2.99 0.47
N HIS A 7 -2.95 -2.37 0.83
CA HIS A 7 -1.95 -2.94 1.71
C HIS A 7 -1.43 -1.89 2.70
N ASP A 8 -1.39 -2.21 3.99
CA ASP A 8 -1.13 -1.22 5.04
C ASP A 8 0.19 -0.47 4.92
N TRP A 9 1.32 -1.16 4.83
CA TRP A 9 2.62 -0.49 4.82
C TRP A 9 3.59 -1.13 3.84
N LEU A 10 3.92 -0.42 2.76
CA LEU A 10 5.07 -0.77 1.95
C LEU A 10 6.37 -0.15 2.52
N THR A 11 6.72 -0.51 3.75
CA THR A 11 7.91 0.06 4.43
C THR A 11 9.07 -0.90 4.61
N ASN A 12 8.87 -2.20 4.63
CA ASN A 12 9.93 -3.20 4.75
C ASN A 12 9.59 -4.39 3.86
N TYR A 13 10.54 -5.01 3.17
CA TYR A 13 10.21 -6.18 2.35
C TYR A 13 10.12 -7.45 3.22
N GLY A 14 8.99 -8.14 3.16
CA GLY A 14 8.67 -9.34 3.93
C GLY A 14 7.55 -10.17 3.30
N GLY A 15 6.94 -11.04 4.10
CA GLY A 15 5.97 -12.02 3.59
C GLY A 15 4.68 -11.39 3.06
N ALA A 16 4.22 -10.28 3.65
CA ALA A 16 3.01 -9.61 3.21
C ALA A 16 3.22 -8.91 1.85
N GLU A 17 4.42 -8.39 1.63
CA GLU A 17 4.84 -7.73 0.39
C GLU A 17 5.01 -8.75 -0.74
N THR A 18 5.59 -9.92 -0.46
CA THR A 18 5.65 -11.02 -1.42
C THR A 18 4.25 -11.49 -1.84
N PHE A 19 3.27 -11.44 -0.94
CA PHE A 19 1.88 -11.73 -1.31
C PHE A 19 1.30 -10.66 -2.25
N VAL A 20 1.62 -9.38 -2.05
CA VAL A 20 1.23 -8.31 -3.00
C VAL A 20 1.86 -8.54 -4.37
N GLU A 21 3.13 -8.94 -4.45
CA GLU A 21 3.76 -9.29 -5.74
C GLU A 21 3.09 -10.48 -6.43
N LEU A 22 2.68 -11.50 -5.66
CA LEU A 22 1.91 -12.60 -6.21
C LEU A 22 0.56 -12.13 -6.77
N LEU A 23 -0.13 -11.23 -6.05
CA LEU A 23 -1.37 -10.63 -6.54
C LEU A 23 -1.14 -9.83 -7.83
N LEU A 24 -0.01 -9.12 -7.95
CA LEU A 24 0.37 -8.40 -9.18
C LEU A 24 0.68 -9.34 -10.34
N THR A 25 1.10 -10.58 -10.09
CA THR A 25 1.25 -11.58 -11.16
C THR A 25 -0.12 -12.00 -11.72
N ILE A 26 -1.16 -11.99 -10.89
CA ILE A 26 -2.54 -12.32 -11.29
C ILE A 26 -3.24 -11.09 -11.88
N TYR A 27 -2.98 -9.91 -11.32
CA TYR A 27 -3.57 -8.63 -11.68
C TYR A 27 -2.47 -7.60 -11.98
N PRO A 28 -1.82 -7.67 -13.15
CA PRO A 28 -0.65 -6.84 -13.47
C PRO A 28 -0.95 -5.34 -13.59
N ASP A 29 -2.17 -4.98 -13.94
CA ASP A 29 -2.65 -3.59 -14.04
C ASP A 29 -3.32 -3.10 -12.73
N ALA A 30 -3.18 -3.82 -11.61
CA ALA A 30 -3.80 -3.40 -10.36
C ALA A 30 -3.13 -2.14 -9.78
N ASP A 31 -3.96 -1.20 -9.33
CA ASP A 31 -3.50 -0.04 -8.59
C ASP A 31 -3.31 -0.41 -7.12
N ILE A 32 -2.23 0.06 -6.51
CA ILE A 32 -1.88 -0.26 -5.12
C ILE A 32 -2.18 0.93 -4.22
N TYR A 33 -2.92 0.69 -3.14
CA TYR A 33 -3.21 1.69 -2.12
C TYR A 33 -2.49 1.31 -0.83
N THR A 34 -1.64 2.20 -0.33
CA THR A 34 -0.90 1.97 0.92
C THR A 34 -0.78 3.22 1.77
N LEU A 35 -0.61 3.08 3.08
CA LEU A 35 -0.50 4.26 3.94
C LEU A 35 0.83 4.97 3.76
N VAL A 36 1.92 4.20 3.75
CA VAL A 36 3.29 4.69 3.59
C VAL A 36 4.07 3.73 2.71
N TYR A 37 4.84 4.31 1.78
CA TYR A 37 5.71 3.58 0.85
C TYR A 37 7.15 4.09 0.95
N ASP A 38 8.08 3.16 1.21
CA ASP A 38 9.52 3.38 1.22
C ASP A 38 10.19 2.70 0.02
N LYS A 39 10.30 3.45 -1.09
CA LYS A 39 10.95 3.00 -2.33
C LYS A 39 12.33 2.39 -2.11
N LYS A 40 13.13 2.97 -1.21
CA LYS A 40 14.52 2.52 -0.97
C LYS A 40 14.53 1.17 -0.28
N LYS A 41 13.70 0.99 0.75
CA LYS A 41 13.59 -0.29 1.46
C LYS A 41 12.92 -1.38 0.63
N MET A 42 12.11 -1.01 -0.34
CA MET A 42 11.48 -1.94 -1.29
C MET A 42 12.35 -2.37 -2.46
N LYS A 43 13.59 -1.88 -2.57
CA LYS A 43 14.60 -2.40 -3.50
C LYS A 43 14.13 -2.63 -4.96
N GLY A 44 13.17 -1.83 -5.43
CA GLY A 44 12.64 -1.93 -6.79
C GLY A 44 11.49 -2.92 -7.01
N HIS A 45 11.06 -3.69 -6.00
CA HIS A 45 9.98 -4.69 -6.12
C HIS A 45 8.65 -4.11 -6.63
N PHE A 46 8.38 -2.83 -6.33
CA PHE A 46 7.16 -2.13 -6.74
C PHE A 46 7.45 -0.93 -7.64
N GLU A 47 8.59 -0.94 -8.34
CA GLU A 47 8.96 0.15 -9.23
C GLU A 47 8.13 0.13 -10.52
N GLY A 48 7.71 1.30 -11.00
CA GLY A 48 6.88 1.42 -12.20
C GLY A 48 5.39 1.13 -12.00
N LEU A 49 4.97 0.72 -10.80
CA LEU A 49 3.57 0.47 -10.46
C LEU A 49 2.84 1.75 -10.02
N ASN A 50 1.53 1.76 -10.21
CA ASN A 50 0.66 2.83 -9.73
C ASN A 50 0.41 2.66 -8.22
N ILE A 51 1.16 3.40 -7.41
CA ILE A 51 1.07 3.34 -5.94
C ILE A 51 0.49 4.65 -5.40
N HIS A 52 -0.69 4.55 -4.81
CA HIS A 52 -1.40 5.61 -4.12
C HIS A 52 -1.06 5.56 -2.65
N THR A 53 -0.45 6.64 -2.14
CA THR A 53 -0.10 6.76 -0.73
C THR A 53 -1.07 7.67 0.02
N SER A 54 -1.29 7.38 1.30
CA SER A 54 -2.13 8.23 2.14
C SER A 54 -1.45 9.56 2.46
N ARG A 55 -2.20 10.48 3.07
CA ARG A 55 -1.66 11.75 3.59
C ARG A 55 -0.57 11.55 4.65
N LEU A 56 -0.50 10.37 5.28
CA LEU A 56 0.53 10.03 6.28
C LEU A 56 1.94 9.96 5.67
N GLN A 57 2.06 9.66 4.37
CA GLN A 57 3.35 9.66 3.66
C GLN A 57 4.06 11.02 3.73
N LYS A 58 3.31 12.12 3.81
CA LYS A 58 3.86 13.49 3.84
C LYS A 58 4.54 13.83 5.16
N LEU A 59 4.38 13.00 6.20
CA LEU A 59 5.03 13.23 7.49
C LEU A 59 6.53 12.93 7.38
N PRO A 60 7.39 13.76 8.01
CA PRO A 60 8.82 13.50 8.02
C PRO A 60 9.10 12.16 8.68
N MET A 61 9.92 11.34 8.03
CA MET A 61 10.27 9.99 8.48
C MET A 61 9.08 9.03 8.64
N ALA A 62 7.99 9.20 7.89
CA ALA A 62 6.80 8.35 7.95
C ALA A 62 7.14 6.85 7.92
N SER A 63 8.08 6.40 7.09
CA SER A 63 8.51 5.01 6.99
C SER A 63 9.30 4.48 8.20
N LYS A 64 9.79 5.37 9.08
CA LYS A 64 10.42 5.01 10.36
C LYS A 64 9.45 5.06 11.52
N ILE A 65 8.46 5.94 11.48
CA ILE A 65 7.50 6.16 12.57
C ILE A 65 6.13 5.52 12.30
N TYR A 66 5.98 4.69 11.26
CA TYR A 66 4.69 4.13 10.84
C TYR A 66 3.92 3.43 11.97
N THR A 67 4.64 2.77 12.90
CA THR A 67 4.04 2.17 14.11
C THR A 67 3.38 3.20 15.04
N LYS A 68 3.92 4.42 15.11
CA LYS A 68 3.29 5.54 15.84
C LYS A 68 2.09 6.12 15.10
N LEU A 69 1.98 5.89 13.79
CA LEU A 69 0.90 6.38 12.94
C LEU A 69 -0.34 5.47 12.94
N LEU A 70 -0.30 4.32 13.63
CA LEU A 70 -1.43 3.39 13.75
C LEU A 70 -2.73 4.05 14.24
N LYS A 71 -2.66 5.05 15.12
CA LYS A 71 -3.85 5.78 15.59
C LYS A 71 -4.56 6.54 14.47
N PHE A 72 -3.84 6.91 13.41
CA PHE A 72 -4.36 7.66 12.28
C PHE A 72 -4.69 6.77 11.07
N MET A 73 -4.34 5.48 11.13
CA MET A 73 -4.59 4.49 10.08
C MET A 73 -6.05 4.45 9.61
N PRO A 74 -7.08 4.39 10.49
CA PRO A 74 -8.47 4.34 10.05
C PRO A 74 -8.84 5.53 9.17
N LYS A 75 -8.58 6.76 9.64
CA LYS A 75 -8.85 7.98 8.90
C LYS A 75 -8.07 8.07 7.58
N ALA A 76 -6.88 7.50 7.54
CA ALA A 76 -6.06 7.50 6.34
C ALA A 76 -6.63 6.55 5.27
N PHE A 77 -7.13 5.38 5.66
CA PHE A 77 -7.83 4.47 4.76
C PHE A 77 -9.19 5.01 4.29
N GLU A 78 -9.97 5.62 5.18
CA GLU A 78 -11.24 6.27 4.83
C GLU A 78 -11.08 7.39 3.80
N SER A 79 -9.86 7.94 3.66
CA SER A 79 -9.58 8.99 2.67
C SER A 79 -9.34 8.48 1.25
N PHE A 80 -9.19 7.17 1.06
CA PHE A 80 -9.05 6.58 -0.27
C PHE A 80 -10.41 6.44 -0.94
N ASP A 81 -10.53 6.97 -2.15
CA ASP A 81 -11.68 6.69 -3.01
C ASP A 81 -11.40 5.42 -3.83
N LEU A 82 -12.22 4.40 -3.57
CA LEU A 82 -12.16 3.09 -4.24
C LEU A 82 -13.43 2.80 -5.06
N SER A 83 -14.33 3.79 -5.18
CA SER A 83 -15.63 3.64 -5.82
C SER A 83 -15.54 3.27 -7.32
N GLY A 84 -14.41 3.58 -7.97
CA GLY A 84 -14.16 3.28 -9.38
C GLY A 84 -13.59 1.88 -9.68
N TYR A 85 -13.41 1.02 -8.69
CA TYR A 85 -12.84 -0.33 -8.86
C TYR A 85 -13.92 -1.41 -8.85
N ASP A 86 -13.75 -2.41 -9.72
CA ASP A 86 -14.64 -3.58 -9.78
C ASP A 86 -14.34 -4.59 -8.66
N LEU A 87 -13.07 -4.63 -8.22
CA LEU A 87 -12.59 -5.53 -7.17
C LEU A 87 -11.57 -4.80 -6.28
N VAL A 88 -11.75 -4.93 -4.97
CA VAL A 88 -10.80 -4.46 -3.96
C VAL A 88 -10.27 -5.64 -3.16
N ILE A 89 -8.96 -5.83 -3.16
CA ILE A 89 -8.28 -6.88 -2.40
C ILE A 89 -7.53 -6.23 -1.24
N CYS A 90 -8.01 -6.43 -0.02
CA CYS A 90 -7.34 -5.94 1.18
C CYS A 90 -6.40 -7.01 1.74
N SER A 91 -5.10 -6.71 1.79
CA SER A 91 -4.08 -7.53 2.43
C SER A 91 -3.53 -6.78 3.63
N SER A 92 -3.92 -7.23 4.82
CA SER A 92 -3.47 -6.63 6.08
C SER A 92 -2.96 -7.66 7.08
N SER A 93 -1.87 -7.31 7.77
CA SER A 93 -1.25 -8.15 8.80
C SER A 93 -1.53 -7.59 10.20
N SER A 94 -1.80 -8.47 11.17
CA SER A 94 -2.00 -8.13 12.59
C SER A 94 -0.69 -7.98 13.36
#